data_AF-A0A2N0LNF1-F1
#
_entry.id   AF-A0A2N0LNF1-F1
#
_cell.length_a   1.000
_cell.length_b   1.000
_cell.length_c   1.000
_cell.angle_alpha   90.00
_cell.angle_beta   90.00
_cell.angle_gamma   90.00
#
_symmetry.space_group_name_H-M   'P 1'
#
loop_
_entity.id
_entity.type
_entity.pdbx_description
1 polymer ?
#
loop_
_entity_poly.entity_id
_entity_poly.type
_entity_poly.pdbx_seq_one_letter_code
_entity_poly.pdbx_strand_id
1 'polypeptide(L)'
;MGKQQFTVILLPDEDGYQVVFPHYPDCITSGATVDEALKNAREAVELHMEGLAELGADPVAPNVRVDHVVVGEIEADIPDVLLNRKPSVGQSA
;
A
#
# COMPACT_ATOMS: atom_id res chain seq x y z
N MET A 1 -7.51 6.12 21.90
CA MET A 1 -7.79 5.27 20.72
C MET A 1 -7.66 3.79 21.09
N GLY A 2 -8.43 2.93 20.41
CA GLY A 2 -8.16 1.49 20.40
C GLY A 2 -6.89 1.17 19.61
N LYS A 3 -6.32 -0.02 19.79
CA LYS A 3 -5.18 -0.52 19.02
C LYS A 3 -5.59 -1.75 18.22
N GLN A 4 -5.20 -1.81 16.96
CA GLN A 4 -5.41 -2.95 16.09
C GLN A 4 -4.16 -3.20 15.23
N GLN A 5 -3.90 -4.46 14.91
CA GLN A 5 -2.80 -4.86 14.04
C GLN A 5 -3.27 -4.87 12.59
N PHE A 6 -2.44 -4.37 11.68
CA PHE A 6 -2.68 -4.39 10.24
C PHE A 6 -1.61 -5.26 9.57
N THR A 7 -2.01 -6.14 8.66
CA THR A 7 -1.04 -6.81 7.79
C THR A 7 -0.67 -5.88 6.64
N VAL A 8 0.64 -5.79 6.39
CA VAL A 8 1.21 -5.06 5.25
C VAL A 8 2.10 -5.99 4.44
N ILE A 9 2.23 -5.71 3.14
CA ILE A 9 3.14 -6.39 2.24
C ILE A 9 4.21 -5.39 1.82
N LEU A 10 5.49 -5.75 2.02
CA LEU A 10 6.62 -4.94 1.58
C LEU A 10 7.12 -5.49 0.24
N LEU A 11 7.09 -4.65 -0.79
CA LEU A 11 7.58 -4.95 -2.12
C LEU A 11 8.89 -4.18 -2.32
N PRO A 12 10.00 -4.85 -2.69
CA PRO A 12 11.23 -4.17 -3.06
C PRO A 12 10.99 -3.19 -4.22
N ASP A 13 11.60 -2.01 -4.15
CA ASP A 13 11.58 -0.96 -5.18
C ASP A 13 13.00 -0.43 -5.42
N GLU A 14 13.22 0.42 -6.43
CA GLU A 14 14.56 0.88 -6.87
C GLU A 14 15.44 1.36 -5.71
N ASP A 15 14.87 2.13 -4.76
CA ASP A 15 15.59 2.75 -3.64
C ASP A 15 15.07 2.31 -2.26
N GLY A 16 14.36 1.17 -2.15
CA GLY A 16 13.88 0.69 -0.85
C GLY A 16 12.70 -0.27 -0.94
N TYR A 17 11.63 0.07 -0.22
CA TYR A 17 10.42 -0.76 -0.13
C TYR A 17 9.17 0.08 -0.29
N GLN A 18 8.27 -0.38 -1.16
CA GLN A 18 6.88 0.04 -1.18
C GLN A 18 6.09 -0.83 -0.19
N VAL A 19 5.14 -0.23 0.52
CA VAL A 19 4.24 -0.91 1.44
C VAL A 19 2.82 -0.84 0.90
N VAL A 20 2.16 -1.99 0.85
CA VAL A 20 0.77 -2.12 0.45
C VAL A 20 -0.04 -2.70 1.59
N PHE A 21 -1.20 -2.11 1.88
CA PHE A 21 -2.18 -2.64 2.82
C PHE A 21 -3.23 -3.45 2.04
N PRO A 22 -3.29 -4.79 2.18
CA PRO A 22 -4.24 -5.60 1.40
C PRO A 22 -5.70 -5.21 1.62
N HIS A 23 -6.05 -4.76 2.83
CA HIS A 23 -7.39 -4.31 3.19
C HIS A 23 -7.64 -2.82 2.91
N TYR A 24 -6.60 -2.06 2.60
CA TYR A 24 -6.66 -0.62 2.30
C TYR A 24 -5.74 -0.31 1.11
N PRO A 25 -6.07 -0.81 -0.09
CA PRO A 25 -5.16 -0.75 -1.24
C PRO A 25 -4.79 0.68 -1.66
N ASP A 26 -5.62 1.66 -1.31
CA ASP A 26 -5.38 3.08 -1.59
C ASP A 26 -4.39 3.74 -0.61
N CYS A 27 -4.05 3.06 0.49
CA CYS A 27 -3.05 3.52 1.45
C CYS A 27 -1.67 2.98 1.06
N ILE A 28 -1.02 3.65 0.11
CA ILE A 28 0.31 3.27 -0.38
C ILE A 28 1.36 4.14 0.30
N THR A 29 2.41 3.52 0.84
CA THR A 29 3.57 4.22 1.41
C THR A 29 4.88 3.60 0.93
N SER A 30 6.01 4.24 1.19
CA SER A 30 7.33 3.69 0.91
C SER A 30 8.36 4.16 1.95
N GLY A 31 9.56 3.55 1.94
CA GLY A 31 10.71 3.98 2.74
C GLY A 31 12.00 3.34 2.23
N ALA A 32 13.15 3.95 2.49
CA ALA A 32 14.45 3.48 2.00
C ALA A 32 14.92 2.20 2.71
N THR A 33 14.38 1.94 3.91
CA THR A 33 14.62 0.73 4.69
C THR A 33 13.31 0.08 5.12
N VAL A 34 13.36 -1.20 5.50
CA VAL A 34 12.20 -1.92 6.06
C VAL A 34 11.60 -1.18 7.26
N ASP A 35 12.45 -0.72 8.19
CA ASP A 35 12.00 -0.04 9.40
C ASP A 35 11.35 1.31 9.10
N GLU A 36 11.92 2.06 8.16
CA GLU A 36 11.35 3.33 7.70
C GLU A 36 10.02 3.11 6.98
N ALA A 37 9.95 2.12 6.09
CA ALA A 37 8.74 1.78 5.36
C ALA A 37 7.61 1.39 6.33
N LEU A 38 7.90 0.57 7.34
CA LEU A 38 6.95 0.20 8.40
C LEU A 38 6.55 1.38 9.30
N LYS A 39 7.47 2.32 9.54
CA LYS A 39 7.16 3.56 10.25
C LYS A 39 6.17 4.40 9.46
N ASN A 40 6.46 4.64 8.17
CA ASN A 40 5.63 5.46 7.30
C ASN A 40 4.24 4.81 7.11
N ALA A 41 4.19 3.49 6.96
CA ALA A 41 2.94 2.74 6.87
C ALA A 41 2.05 2.94 8.10
N ARG A 42 2.62 2.86 9.32
CA ARG A 42 1.88 3.11 10.56
C ARG A 42 1.29 4.53 10.59
N GLU A 43 2.10 5.54 10.27
CA GLU A 43 1.66 6.93 10.28
C GLU A 43 0.54 7.17 9.25
N ALA A 44 0.65 6.58 8.07
CA ALA A 44 -0.37 6.70 7.02
C ALA A 44 -1.69 6.03 7.38
N VAL A 45 -1.66 4.83 7.97
CA VAL A 45 -2.91 4.16 8.38
C VAL A 45 -3.56 4.88 9.56
N GLU A 46 -2.78 5.41 10.50
CA GLU A 46 -3.31 6.25 11.59
C GLU A 46 -4.03 7.48 11.04
N LEU A 47 -3.40 8.21 10.12
CA LEU A 47 -4.02 9.36 9.44
C LEU A 47 -5.28 8.97 8.65
N HIS A 48 -5.26 7.83 7.96
CA HIS A 48 -6.43 7.32 7.24
C HIS A 48 -7.59 7.00 8.19
N MET A 49 -7.32 6.39 9.35
CA MET A 49 -8.34 6.10 10.36
C MET A 49 -8.94 7.37 10.96
N GLU A 50 -8.12 8.40 11.18
CA GLU A 50 -8.58 9.72 11.64
C GLU A 50 -9.54 10.33 10.61
N GLY A 51 -9.19 10.33 9.33
CA GLY A 51 -10.07 10.82 8.26
C GLY A 51 -11.38 10.04 8.15
N LEU A 52 -11.35 8.71 8.28
CA LEU A 52 -12.56 7.88 8.31
C LEU A 52 -13.47 8.23 9.50
N ALA A 53 -12.89 8.49 10.66
CA ALA A 53 -13.64 8.89 11.85
C ALA A 53 -14.31 10.26 11.67
N GLU A 54 -13.62 11.22 11.06
CA GLU A 54 -14.17 12.55 10.75
C GLU A 54 -15.33 12.50 9.75
N LEU A 55 -15.27 11.57 8.79
CA LEU A 55 -16.33 11.35 7.80
C LEU A 55 -17.52 10.53 8.34
N GLY A 56 -17.44 10.02 9.58
CA GLY A 56 -18.47 9.17 10.15
C GLY A 56 -18.61 7.82 9.44
N ALA A 57 -17.50 7.28 8.92
CA ALA A 57 -17.47 5.99 8.24
C ALA A 57 -17.83 4.83 9.20
N ASP A 58 -18.15 3.68 8.60
CA ASP A 58 -18.40 2.47 9.37
C ASP A 58 -17.17 2.03 10.19
N PRO A 59 -17.37 1.35 11.33
CA PRO A 59 -16.27 0.81 12.11
C PRO A 59 -15.37 -0.12 11.30
N VAL A 60 -14.07 0.00 11.54
CA VAL A 60 -13.06 -0.89 10.95
C VAL A 60 -13.32 -2.34 11.33
N ALA A 61 -13.23 -3.25 10.37
CA ALA A 61 -13.37 -4.68 10.62
C ALA A 61 -12.34 -5.14 11.67
N PRO A 62 -12.70 -6.01 12.63
CA PRO A 62 -11.81 -6.42 13.72
C PRO A 62 -10.65 -7.33 13.26
N ASN A 63 -10.70 -7.84 12.03
CA ASN A 63 -9.78 -8.87 11.55
C ASN A 63 -9.09 -8.46 10.23
N VAL A 64 -8.26 -7.42 10.28
CA VAL A 64 -7.49 -6.92 9.12
C VAL A 64 -6.14 -7.65 8.94
N ARG A 65 -6.06 -8.88 9.43
CA ARG A 65 -4.91 -9.76 9.34
C ARG A 65 -5.02 -10.65 8.11
N VAL A 66 -3.90 -10.84 7.42
CA VAL A 66 -3.75 -11.84 6.36
C VAL A 66 -2.80 -12.92 6.86
N ASP A 67 -3.23 -14.19 6.85
CA ASP A 67 -2.44 -15.31 7.38
C ASP A 67 -1.33 -15.80 6.43
N HIS A 68 -1.52 -15.65 5.12
CA HIS A 68 -0.53 -15.98 4.11
C HIS A 68 -0.70 -15.11 2.86
N VAL A 69 0.39 -14.88 2.14
CA VAL A 69 0.40 -14.16 0.85
C VAL A 69 0.82 -15.14 -0.23
N VAL A 70 0.07 -15.19 -1.33
CA VAL A 70 0.42 -15.97 -2.52
C VAL A 70 0.81 -15.00 -3.63
N VAL A 71 2.03 -15.14 -4.14
CA VAL A 71 2.53 -14.35 -5.28
C VAL A 71 2.42 -15.22 -6.53
N GLY A 72 1.82 -14.69 -7.59
CA GLY A 72 1.65 -15.38 -8.87
C GLY A 72 1.92 -14.44 -10.03
N GLU A 73 2.27 -15.02 -11.17
CA GLU A 73 2.48 -14.33 -12.44
C GLU A 73 1.37 -14.74 -13.40
N ILE A 74 0.92 -13.80 -14.23
CA ILE A 74 -0.09 -14.06 -15.27
C ILE A 74 0.42 -13.51 -16.62
N GLU A 75 0.01 -14.16 -17.70
CA GLU A 75 0.13 -13.61 -19.06
C GLU A 75 -1.19 -12.90 -19.42
N ALA A 76 -1.09 -11.73 -20.04
CA ALA A 76 -2.25 -10.95 -20.45
C ALA A 76 -2.02 -10.34 -21.85
N ASP A 77 -3.07 -10.34 -22.67
CA ASP A 77 -3.07 -9.63 -23.95
C ASP A 77 -3.10 -8.12 -23.69
N ILE A 78 -1.98 -7.44 -23.93
CA ILE A 78 -1.85 -5.98 -23.79
C ILE A 78 -1.96 -5.33 -25.18
N PRO A 79 -2.82 -4.32 -25.37
CA PRO A 79 -2.88 -3.58 -26.63
C PRO A 79 -1.51 -3.01 -27.04
N ASP A 80 -1.12 -3.20 -28.31
CA ASP A 80 0.20 -2.80 -28.84
C ASP A 80 0.58 -1.34 -28.54
N VAL A 81 -0.42 -0.45 -28.43
CA VAL A 81 -0.25 0.96 -28.09
C VAL A 81 0.37 1.19 -26.70
N LEU A 82 0.18 0.26 -25.76
CA LEU A 82 0.71 0.35 -24.40
C LEU A 82 2.10 -0.28 -24.25
N LEU A 83 2.48 -1.22 -25.12
CA LEU A 83 3.76 -1.93 -25.06
C LEU A 83 4.98 -1.03 -25.37
N ASN A 84 4.77 0.13 -25.99
CA ASN A 84 5.84 0.99 -26.51
C ASN A 84 5.89 2.39 -25.90
N ARG A 85 5.14 2.67 -24.83
CA ARG A 85 5.17 4.00 -24.20
C ARG A 85 6.41 4.10 -23.30
N LYS A 86 7.43 4.86 -23.73
CA LYS A 86 8.57 5.20 -22.86
C LYS A 86 8.05 5.78 -21.54
N PRO A 87 8.60 5.38 -20.38
CA PRO A 87 8.21 5.95 -19.10
C PRO A 87 8.45 7.46 -19.16
N SER A 88 7.41 8.24 -18.87
CA SER A 88 7.54 9.69 -18.69
C SER A 88 8.33 9.92 -17.41
N VAL A 89 9.60 10.25 -17.57
CA VAL A 89 10.46 10.80 -16.52
C VAL A 89 9.73 11.97 -15.84
N GLY A 90 9.55 11.86 -14.52
CA GLY A 90 9.40 12.96 -13.57
C GLY A 90 8.12 13.80 -13.64
N GLN A 91 7.19 13.56 -12.71
CA GLN A 91 6.38 14.63 -12.12
C GLN A 91 6.38 14.45 -10.59
N SER A 92 7.49 14.85 -9.97
CA SER A 92 7.48 15.38 -8.61
C SER A 92 7.00 16.83 -8.70
N ALA A 93 5.83 17.12 -8.15
CA ALA A 93 5.41 18.47 -7.81
C ALA A 93 6.03 18.88 -6.47
#